data_AF-A0ABC8Q9A2-F1
#
_entry.id   AF-A0ABC8Q9A2-F1
#
_cell.length_a   1.000
_cell.length_b   1.000
_cell.length_c   1.000
_cell.angle_alpha   90.00
_cell.angle_beta   90.00
_cell.angle_gamma   90.00
#
_symmetry.space_group_name_H-M   'P 1'
#
loop_
_entity.id
_entity.type
_entity.pdbx_description
1 polymer ?
#
loop_
_entity_poly.entity_id
_entity_poly.type
_entity_poly.pdbx_seq_one_letter_code
_entity_poly.pdbx_strand_id
1 'polypeptide(L)'
;MQANSRAFFLLIAVISFGVVGYALYLQHVEGLQPCPLCILQRFAFLGIGVFSLLAALSSATRLLWHGLGMLSGLAGLCVAGYHVSLLLNPKATCGIDPIENWVNALPTAKWLPQVFEADGLCVGPMPPVLGLSVPVWSLIWLVILSLTLVVGMIRRERR
;
A
#
# COMPACT_ATOMS: atom_id res chain seq x y z
N MET A 1 19.66 17.00 -16.99
CA MET A 1 18.23 16.72 -16.69
C MET A 1 18.06 15.74 -15.51
N GLN A 2 18.62 16.00 -14.32
CA GLN A 2 18.49 15.10 -13.16
C GLN A 2 17.39 15.52 -12.17
N ALA A 3 17.01 16.80 -12.14
CA ALA A 3 16.00 17.34 -11.23
C ALA A 3 14.61 16.73 -11.45
N ASN A 4 14.19 16.55 -12.71
CA ASN A 4 12.86 16.02 -13.04
C ASN A 4 12.66 14.57 -12.55
N SER A 5 13.71 13.73 -12.63
CA SER A 5 13.64 12.34 -12.15
C SER A 5 13.60 12.26 -10.62
N ARG A 6 14.34 13.11 -9.90
CA ARG A 6 14.30 13.13 -8.43
C ARG A 6 12.95 13.65 -7.92
N ALA A 7 12.45 14.73 -8.51
CA ALA A 7 11.12 15.27 -8.19
C ALA A 7 10.01 14.24 -8.41
N PHE A 8 10.09 13.46 -9.49
CA PHE A 8 9.15 12.38 -9.78
C PHE A 8 9.11 11.32 -8.66
N PHE A 9 10.26 10.81 -8.22
CA PHE A 9 10.32 9.84 -7.12
C PHE A 9 9.89 10.41 -5.76
N LEU A 10 10.22 11.68 -5.51
CA LEU A 10 9.78 12.37 -4.29
C LEU A 10 8.26 12.54 -4.26
N LEU A 11 7.63 12.90 -5.38
CA LEU A 11 6.18 12.99 -5.48
C LEU A 11 5.51 11.65 -5.18
N ILE A 12 6.02 10.54 -5.75
CA ILE A 12 5.53 9.19 -5.46
C ILE A 12 5.64 8.89 -3.96
N ALA A 13 6.79 9.17 -3.36
CA ALA A 13 7.00 8.93 -1.94
C ALA A 13 6.02 9.74 -1.07
N VAL A 14 5.86 11.03 -1.34
CA VAL A 14 4.95 11.92 -0.61
C VAL A 14 3.50 11.44 -0.72
N ILE A 15 3.06 11.04 -1.92
CA ILE A 15 1.71 10.49 -2.14
C ILE A 15 1.53 9.19 -1.35
N SER A 16 2.49 8.25 -1.42
CA SER A 16 2.43 7.00 -0.66
C SER A 16 2.31 7.22 0.85
N PHE A 17 3.16 8.08 1.41
CA PHE A 17 3.11 8.40 2.84
C PHE A 17 1.83 9.16 3.21
N GLY A 18 1.33 10.03 2.33
CA GLY A 18 0.06 10.73 2.53
C GLY A 18 -1.13 9.78 2.60
N VAL A 19 -1.20 8.78 1.71
CA VAL A 19 -2.26 7.75 1.74
C VAL A 19 -2.20 6.91 3.02
N VAL A 20 -1.00 6.51 3.47
CA VAL A 20 -0.83 5.80 4.75
C VAL A 20 -1.23 6.69 5.93
N GLY A 21 -0.85 7.98 5.92
CA GLY A 21 -1.25 8.95 6.93
C GLY A 21 -2.77 9.12 7.01
N TYR A 22 -3.46 9.20 5.87
CA TYR A 22 -4.92 9.23 5.82
C TYR A 22 -5.55 7.94 6.37
N ALA A 23 -4.96 6.78 6.07
CA ALA A 23 -5.43 5.51 6.63
C ALA A 23 -5.25 5.44 8.17
N LEU A 24 -4.21 6.08 8.72
CA LEU A 24 -4.01 6.18 10.17
C LEU A 24 -4.97 7.15 10.82
N TYR A 25 -5.31 8.25 10.14
CA TYR A 25 -6.37 9.17 10.56
C TYR A 25 -7.70 8.43 10.69
N LEU A 26 -8.08 7.66 9.68
CA LEU A 26 -9.30 6.84 9.71
C LEU A 26 -9.30 5.82 10.87
N GLN A 27 -8.15 5.22 11.18
CA GLN A 27 -8.06 4.27 12.28
C GLN A 27 -8.19 4.94 13.65
N HIS A 28 -7.47 6.04 13.89
CA HIS A 28 -7.37 6.65 15.21
C HIS A 28 -8.49 7.64 15.51
N VAL A 29 -9.02 8.32 14.49
CA VAL A 29 -10.04 9.37 14.64
C VAL A 29 -11.43 8.81 14.41
N GLU A 30 -11.64 8.04 13.34
CA GLU A 30 -12.94 7.42 13.05
C GLU A 30 -13.14 6.07 13.77
N GLY A 31 -12.10 5.58 14.48
CA GLY A 31 -12.17 4.34 15.27
C GLY A 31 -12.30 3.07 14.42
N LEU A 32 -11.87 3.10 13.16
CA LEU A 32 -12.00 1.98 12.24
C LEU A 32 -11.01 0.87 12.56
N GLN A 33 -11.54 -0.32 12.83
CA GLN A 33 -10.77 -1.54 13.07
C GLN A 33 -10.02 -1.97 11.79
N PRO A 34 -8.67 -2.04 11.81
CA PRO A 34 -7.91 -2.39 10.64
C PRO A 34 -8.02 -3.89 10.32
N CYS A 35 -8.23 -4.21 9.05
CA CYS A 35 -8.25 -5.59 8.57
C CYS A 35 -6.82 -6.08 8.21
N PRO A 36 -6.51 -7.39 8.29
CA PRO A 36 -5.16 -7.91 7.99
C PRO A 36 -4.73 -7.60 6.55
N LEU A 37 -5.65 -7.69 5.59
CA LEU A 37 -5.41 -7.29 4.19
C LEU A 37 -5.11 -5.79 4.05
N CYS A 38 -5.75 -4.95 4.85
CA CYS A 38 -5.56 -3.50 4.87
C CYS A 38 -4.15 -3.16 5.37
N ILE A 39 -3.66 -3.90 6.37
CA ILE A 39 -2.30 -3.75 6.90
C ILE A 39 -1.26 -4.20 5.86
N LEU A 40 -1.50 -5.30 5.15
CA LEU A 40 -0.65 -5.71 4.03
C LEU A 40 -0.58 -4.65 2.92
N GLN A 41 -1.71 -3.98 2.61
CA GLN A 41 -1.70 -2.85 1.66
C GLN A 41 -0.87 -1.67 2.19
N ARG A 42 -0.94 -1.37 3.49
CA ARG A 42 -0.10 -0.32 4.11
C ARG A 42 1.40 -0.64 3.97
N PHE A 43 1.80 -1.90 4.18
CA PHE A 43 3.19 -2.31 3.94
C PHE A 43 3.60 -2.13 2.47
N ALA A 44 2.71 -2.42 1.52
CA ALA A 44 2.98 -2.16 0.11
C ALA A 44 3.18 -0.67 -0.18
N PHE A 45 2.32 0.22 0.33
CA PHE A 45 2.49 1.67 0.18
C PHE A 45 3.79 2.18 0.83
N LEU A 46 4.12 1.71 2.03
CA LEU A 46 5.37 2.04 2.71
C LEU A 46 6.58 1.56 1.90
N GLY A 47 6.53 0.33 1.36
CA GLY A 47 7.57 -0.20 0.47
C GLY A 47 7.76 0.69 -0.76
N ILE A 48 6.68 1.02 -1.47
CA ILE A 48 6.73 1.94 -2.63
C ILE A 48 7.33 3.29 -2.23
N GLY A 49 6.91 3.86 -1.11
CA GLY A 49 7.36 5.18 -0.64
C GLY A 49 8.84 5.18 -0.27
N VAL A 50 9.28 4.23 0.54
CA VAL A 50 10.68 4.10 0.98
C VAL A 50 11.61 3.80 -0.18
N PHE A 51 11.27 2.84 -1.05
CA PHE A 51 12.10 2.52 -2.20
C PHE A 51 12.16 3.66 -3.22
N SER A 52 11.06 4.39 -3.43
CA SER A 52 11.07 5.59 -4.26
C SER A 52 11.94 6.69 -3.66
N LEU A 53 11.90 6.88 -2.34
CA LEU A 53 12.77 7.83 -1.65
C LEU A 53 14.25 7.45 -1.82
N LEU A 54 14.61 6.17 -1.64
CA LEU A 54 15.97 5.68 -1.84
C LEU A 54 16.43 5.83 -3.30
N ALA A 55 15.53 5.63 -4.28
CA ALA A 55 15.78 5.87 -5.70
C ALA A 55 16.01 7.36 -6.03
N ALA A 56 15.40 8.26 -5.25
CA ALA A 56 15.61 9.71 -5.36
C ALA A 56 17.00 10.13 -4.83
N LEU A 57 17.42 9.58 -3.69
CA LEU A 57 18.70 9.90 -3.05
C LEU A 57 19.90 9.30 -3.79
N SER A 58 19.84 8.02 -4.18
CA SER A 58 20.97 7.34 -4.83
C SER A 58 20.76 7.23 -6.34
N SER A 59 21.59 7.92 -7.13
CA SER A 59 21.58 7.78 -8.59
C SER A 59 22.21 6.47 -9.07
N ALA A 60 23.19 5.93 -8.34
CA ALA A 60 23.92 4.72 -8.73
C ALA A 60 23.05 3.46 -8.60
N THR A 61 22.29 3.34 -7.51
CA THR A 61 21.41 2.19 -7.23
C THR A 61 19.95 2.45 -7.58
N ARG A 62 19.66 3.53 -8.31
CA ARG A 62 18.29 3.93 -8.67
C ARG A 62 17.49 2.83 -9.35
N LEU A 63 18.13 2.05 -10.22
CA LEU A 63 17.46 0.99 -10.98
C LEU A 63 16.99 -0.16 -10.06
N LEU A 64 17.83 -0.52 -9.08
CA LEU A 64 17.51 -1.53 -8.09
C LEU A 64 16.35 -1.08 -7.20
N TRP A 65 16.41 0.16 -6.69
CA TRP A 65 15.33 0.71 -5.85
C TRP A 65 14.02 0.89 -6.63
N HIS A 66 14.09 1.29 -7.90
CA HIS A 66 12.92 1.37 -8.78
C HIS A 66 12.26 0.00 -8.98
N GLY A 67 13.06 -1.04 -9.23
CA GLY A 67 12.58 -2.41 -9.35
C GLY A 67 11.92 -2.93 -8.08
N LEU A 68 12.52 -2.67 -6.91
CA LEU A 68 11.93 -3.03 -5.61
C LEU A 68 10.62 -2.26 -5.33
N GLY A 69 10.55 -0.99 -5.73
CA GLY A 69 9.32 -0.19 -5.67
C GLY A 69 8.22 -0.78 -6.55
N MET A 70 8.55 -1.20 -7.78
CA MET A 70 7.59 -1.87 -8.67
C MET A 70 7.13 -3.22 -8.13
N LEU A 71 8.04 -4.03 -7.55
CA LEU A 71 7.68 -5.30 -6.92
C LEU A 71 6.71 -5.08 -5.76
N SER A 72 6.95 -4.05 -4.94
CA SER A 72 6.07 -3.67 -3.83
C SER A 72 4.70 -3.21 -4.34
N GLY A 73 4.66 -2.43 -5.41
CA GLY A 73 3.42 -2.01 -6.06
C GLY A 73 2.62 -3.19 -6.60
N LEU A 74 3.28 -4.15 -7.27
CA LEU A 74 2.64 -5.35 -7.79
C LEU A 74 2.08 -6.22 -6.67
N ALA A 75 2.87 -6.44 -5.61
CA ALA A 75 2.41 -7.18 -4.44
C ALA A 75 1.19 -6.51 -3.79
N GLY A 76 1.21 -5.18 -3.61
CA GLY A 76 0.07 -4.41 -3.13
C GLY A 76 -1.16 -4.54 -4.02
N LEU A 77 -0.97 -4.50 -5.34
CA LEU A 77 -2.05 -4.63 -6.32
C LEU A 77 -2.71 -6.02 -6.24
N CYS A 78 -1.92 -7.09 -6.10
CA CYS A 78 -2.43 -8.44 -5.90
C CYS A 78 -3.27 -8.53 -4.62
N VAL A 79 -2.77 -8.00 -3.49
CA VAL A 79 -3.48 -7.98 -2.21
C VAL A 79 -4.78 -7.17 -2.30
N ALA A 80 -4.74 -6.00 -2.92
CA ALA A 80 -5.91 -5.14 -3.08
C ALA A 80 -6.95 -5.73 -4.05
N GLY A 81 -6.51 -6.35 -5.15
CA GLY A 81 -7.40 -7.06 -6.07
C GLY A 81 -8.08 -8.25 -5.41
N TYR A 82 -7.33 -9.03 -4.61
CA TYR A 82 -7.90 -10.09 -3.79
C TYR A 82 -8.93 -9.55 -2.79
N HIS A 83 -8.61 -8.44 -2.11
CA HIS A 83 -9.53 -7.80 -1.18
C HIS A 83 -10.84 -7.39 -1.87
N VAL A 84 -10.78 -6.68 -3.01
CA VAL A 84 -11.99 -6.32 -3.78
C VAL A 84 -12.77 -7.54 -4.27
N SER A 85 -12.08 -8.61 -4.67
CA SER A 85 -12.72 -9.88 -5.03
C SER A 85 -13.52 -10.49 -3.87
N LEU A 86 -13.01 -10.39 -2.64
CA LEU A 86 -13.72 -10.81 -1.43
C LEU A 86 -14.93 -9.93 -1.14
N LEU A 87 -14.84 -8.61 -1.32
CA LEU A 87 -16.00 -7.71 -1.16
C LEU A 87 -17.14 -8.06 -2.12
N LEU A 88 -16.83 -8.52 -3.33
CA LEU A 88 -17.82 -8.95 -4.32
C LEU A 88 -18.41 -10.34 -4.04
N ASN A 89 -17.72 -11.16 -3.24
CA ASN A 89 -18.11 -12.53 -2.90
C ASN A 89 -18.33 -12.67 -1.38
N PRO A 90 -19.48 -12.23 -0.86
CA PRO A 90 -19.76 -12.19 0.59
C PRO A 90 -19.82 -13.57 1.27
N LYS A 91 -19.73 -14.68 0.50
CA LYS A 91 -19.62 -16.05 1.01
C LYS A 91 -18.19 -16.45 1.40
N ALA A 92 -17.19 -15.66 1.00
CA ALA A 92 -15.79 -15.90 1.35
C ALA A 92 -15.50 -15.20 2.68
N THR A 93 -15.58 -15.95 3.77
CA THR A 93 -15.15 -15.47 5.09
C THR A 93 -13.62 -15.32 5.06
N CYS A 94 -13.14 -14.08 5.07
CA CYS A 94 -11.79 -13.76 5.52
C CYS A 94 -11.80 -13.94 7.04
N GLY A 95 -11.82 -15.19 7.51
CA GLY A 95 -12.31 -15.49 8.85
C GLY A 95 -11.92 -16.87 9.37
N ILE A 96 -10.72 -17.33 9.02
CA ILE A 96 -9.97 -18.25 9.89
C ILE A 96 -8.55 -17.69 9.86
N ASP A 97 -8.07 -17.30 11.03
CA ASP A 97 -6.76 -17.30 11.70
C ASP A 97 -5.41 -17.26 10.92
N PRO A 98 -5.10 -17.96 9.81
CA PRO A 98 -3.72 -18.03 9.34
C PRO A 98 -3.11 -16.72 8.84
N ILE A 99 -3.87 -15.86 8.16
CA ILE A 99 -3.33 -14.60 7.63
C ILE A 99 -3.19 -13.56 8.75
N GLU A 100 -4.16 -13.50 9.66
CA GLU A 100 -4.09 -12.66 10.85
C GLU A 100 -2.95 -13.07 11.76
N ASN A 101 -2.83 -14.36 12.08
CA ASN A 101 -1.70 -14.89 12.86
C ASN A 101 -0.36 -14.63 12.17
N TRP A 102 -0.29 -14.73 10.84
CA TRP A 102 0.95 -14.45 10.13
C TRP A 102 1.32 -12.96 10.18
N VAL A 103 0.35 -12.07 9.99
CA VAL A 103 0.54 -10.61 10.09
C VAL A 103 0.88 -10.19 11.52
N ASN A 104 0.15 -10.68 12.52
CA ASN A 104 0.37 -10.39 13.94
C ASN A 104 1.65 -11.08 14.49
N ALA A 105 2.13 -12.14 13.83
CA ALA A 105 3.44 -12.73 14.12
C ALA A 105 4.62 -11.91 13.57
N LEU A 106 4.39 -10.96 12.65
CA LEU A 106 5.45 -10.11 12.14
C LEU A 106 6.05 -9.29 13.29
N PRO A 107 7.39 -9.13 13.34
CA PRO A 107 8.05 -8.34 14.39
C PRO A 107 7.57 -6.88 14.39
N THR A 108 7.14 -6.34 13.25
CA THR A 108 6.54 -5.01 13.13
C THR A 108 5.21 -4.88 13.88
N ALA A 109 4.37 -5.92 13.86
CA ALA A 109 3.13 -5.96 14.64
C ALA A 109 3.40 -6.03 16.15
N LYS A 110 4.43 -6.77 16.57
CA LYS A 110 4.83 -6.87 17.99
C LYS A 110 5.47 -5.59 18.54
N TRP A 111 6.20 -4.85 17.71
CA TRP A 111 6.89 -3.61 18.12
C TRP A 111 5.98 -2.38 18.07
N LEU A 112 5.00 -2.35 17.16
CA LEU A 112 4.03 -1.24 17.02
C LEU A 112 2.58 -1.78 16.88
N PRO A 113 2.02 -2.37 17.95
CA PRO A 113 0.70 -2.97 17.91
C PRO A 113 -0.39 -1.95 17.55
N GLN A 114 -0.30 -0.72 18.07
CA GLN A 114 -1.24 0.36 17.77
C GLN A 114 -1.40 0.70 16.28
N VAL A 115 -0.42 0.34 15.44
CA VAL A 115 -0.41 0.66 14.01
C VAL A 115 -0.56 -0.59 13.12
N PHE A 116 -0.10 -1.75 13.59
CA PHE A 116 0.07 -2.96 12.78
C PHE A 116 -0.64 -4.21 13.33
N GLU A 117 -1.33 -4.12 14.46
CA GLU A 117 -2.22 -5.18 14.95
C GLU A 117 -3.52 -5.18 14.14
N ALA A 118 -3.90 -6.35 13.62
CA ALA A 118 -5.11 -6.54 12.84
C ALA A 118 -6.13 -7.34 13.67
N ASP A 119 -7.22 -6.66 14.05
CA ASP A 119 -8.34 -7.24 14.81
C ASP A 119 -9.68 -7.15 14.03
N GLY A 120 -9.66 -6.53 12.84
CA GLY A 120 -10.86 -6.22 12.05
C GLY A 120 -11.24 -7.28 11.02
N LEU A 121 -12.55 -7.54 10.89
CA LEU A 121 -13.11 -8.41 9.84
C LEU A 121 -12.95 -7.78 8.44
N CYS A 122 -12.46 -8.56 7.45
CA CYS A 122 -12.25 -8.06 6.08
C CYS A 122 -13.57 -7.78 5.32
N VAL A 123 -14.70 -8.32 5.78
CA VAL A 123 -16.03 -8.18 5.14
C VAL A 123 -17.01 -7.41 6.06
N GLY A 124 -16.49 -6.69 7.06
CA GLY A 124 -17.31 -5.87 7.95
C GLY A 124 -17.91 -4.64 7.24
N PRO A 125 -19.09 -4.17 7.66
CA PRO A 125 -19.66 -2.94 7.15
C PRO A 125 -18.82 -1.74 7.62
N MET A 126 -17.96 -1.23 6.75
CA MET A 126 -17.19 -0.01 6.98
C MET A 126 -17.93 1.18 6.36
N PRO A 127 -18.01 2.34 7.03
CA PRO A 127 -18.60 3.54 6.45
C PRO A 127 -17.86 3.90 5.15
N PRO A 128 -18.57 4.08 4.03
CA PRO A 128 -17.94 4.44 2.77
C PRO A 128 -17.39 5.86 2.84
N VAL A 129 -16.16 6.04 2.36
CA VAL A 129 -15.55 7.36 2.20
C VAL A 129 -15.91 7.86 0.80
N LEU A 130 -16.70 8.94 0.73
CA LEU A 130 -17.18 9.53 -0.52
C LEU A 130 -17.93 8.53 -1.42
N GLY A 131 -18.72 7.63 -0.81
CA GLY A 131 -19.52 6.62 -1.52
C GLY A 131 -18.74 5.38 -1.99
N LEU A 132 -17.43 5.32 -1.74
CA LEU A 132 -16.56 4.19 -2.06
C LEU A 132 -15.98 3.57 -0.78
N SER A 133 -15.75 2.27 -0.77
CA SER A 133 -15.11 1.61 0.37
C SER A 133 -13.62 1.91 0.40
N VAL A 134 -13.05 1.98 1.62
CA VAL A 134 -11.60 2.22 1.84
C VAL A 134 -10.71 1.26 1.03
N PRO A 135 -11.04 -0.06 0.92
CA PRO A 135 -10.26 -0.99 0.09
C PRO A 135 -10.22 -0.63 -1.40
N VAL A 136 -11.30 -0.09 -1.94
CA VAL A 136 -11.38 0.33 -3.35
C VAL A 136 -10.53 1.58 -3.59
N TRP A 137 -10.55 2.53 -2.65
CA TRP A 137 -9.63 3.68 -2.70
C TRP A 137 -8.17 3.26 -2.67
N SER A 138 -7.80 2.31 -1.82
CA SER A 138 -6.44 1.75 -1.78
C SER A 138 -6.06 1.11 -3.12
N LEU A 139 -6.97 0.36 -3.74
CA LEU A 139 -6.74 -0.24 -5.05
C LEU A 139 -6.46 0.83 -6.12
N ILE A 140 -7.27 1.89 -6.18
CA ILE A 140 -7.09 2.98 -7.14
C ILE A 140 -5.71 3.62 -6.99
N TRP A 141 -5.31 3.95 -5.76
CA TRP A 141 -3.99 4.53 -5.50
C TRP A 141 -2.84 3.58 -5.86
N LEU A 142 -2.96 2.28 -5.52
CA LEU A 142 -1.96 1.29 -5.89
C LEU A 142 -1.81 1.13 -7.41
N VAL A 143 -2.92 1.17 -8.15
CA VAL A 143 -2.91 1.16 -9.62
C VAL A 143 -2.19 2.41 -10.15
N ILE A 144 -2.55 3.60 -9.67
CA ILE A 144 -1.94 4.86 -10.12
C ILE A 144 -0.43 4.87 -9.83
N LEU A 145 -0.01 4.51 -8.63
CA LEU A 145 1.40 4.49 -8.24
C LEU A 145 2.20 3.41 -9.01
N SER A 146 1.62 2.22 -9.22
CA SER A 146 2.27 1.17 -9.99
C SER A 146 2.41 1.55 -11.46
N LEU A 147 1.36 2.12 -12.08
CA LEU A 147 1.41 2.59 -13.47
C LEU A 147 2.41 3.73 -13.66
N THR A 148 2.46 4.69 -12.72
CA THR A 148 3.43 5.77 -12.80
C THR A 148 4.87 5.24 -12.71
N LEU A 149 5.15 4.27 -11.85
CA LEU A 149 6.46 3.61 -11.79
C LEU A 149 6.80 2.87 -13.11
N VAL A 150 5.84 2.15 -13.71
CA VAL A 150 6.01 1.46 -15.00
C VAL A 150 6.30 2.46 -16.12
N VAL A 151 5.50 3.53 -16.22
CA VAL A 151 5.71 4.59 -17.22
C VAL A 151 7.06 5.29 -17.02
N GLY A 152 7.47 5.51 -15.76
CA GLY A 152 8.78 6.04 -15.41
C GLY A 152 9.93 5.15 -15.91
N MET A 153 9.77 3.83 -15.84
CA MET A 153 10.74 2.86 -16.34
C MET A 153 10.81 2.87 -17.88
N ILE A 154 9.66 2.78 -18.57
CA ILE A 154 9.60 2.77 -20.04
C ILE A 154 10.16 4.06 -20.64
N ARG A 155 9.85 5.22 -20.03
CA ARG A 155 10.37 6.52 -20.49
C ARG A 155 11.88 6.66 -20.30
N ARG A 156 12.48 5.91 -19.36
CA ARG A 156 13.93 5.88 -19.16
C ARG A 156 14.62 5.03 -20.22
N GLU A 157 14.05 3.89 -20.59
CA GLU A 157 14.64 2.98 -21.58
C GLU A 157 14.64 3.56 -23.00
N ARG A 158 13.68 4.43 -23.33
CA ARG A 158 13.63 5.14 -24.62
C ARG A 158 14.58 6.36 -24.74
N ARG A 159 15.28 6.75 -23.68
CA ARG A 159 16.22 7.90 -23.67
C ARG A 159 17.65 7.44 -23.55
#